data_AF-A0A7V9QG23-F1
#
_entry.id   AF-A0A7V9QG23-F1
#
_cell.length_a   1.000
_cell.length_b   1.000
_cell.length_c   1.000
_cell.angle_alpha   90.00
_cell.angle_beta   90.00
_cell.angle_gamma   90.00
#
_symmetry.space_group_name_H-M   'P 1'
#
loop_
_entity.id
_entity.type
_entity.pdbx_description
1 polymer ?
#
loop_
_entity_poly.entity_id
_entity_poly.type
_entity_poly.pdbx_seq_one_letter_code
_entity_poly.pdbx_strand_id
1 'polypeptide(L)' 'MPRFEFSIGSSDVRRKGAVESDSFKDALDTIAVQADAETGDLLEIGVRGFPPAKFQYVFSLDEGTQVWRAAYQRAA' A
#
# COMPACT_ATOMS: atom_id res chain seq x y z
N MET A 1 12.49 -2.78 -14.42
CA MET A 1 11.68 -2.73 -13.19
C MET A 1 11.37 -1.28 -12.84
N PRO A 2 10.10 -0.87 -12.76
CA PRO A 2 9.73 0.41 -12.17
C PRO A 2 10.07 0.46 -10.67
N ARG A 3 10.45 1.65 -10.20
CA ARG A 3 10.64 1.96 -8.78
C ARG A 3 9.37 2.63 -8.25
N PHE A 4 8.69 1.96 -7.33
CA PHE A 4 7.51 2.48 -6.64
C PHE A 4 7.93 3.11 -5.32
N GLU A 5 7.58 4.39 -5.14
CA GLU A 5 7.72 5.08 -3.86
C GLU A 5 6.45 4.86 -3.05
N PHE A 6 6.61 4.52 -1.77
CA PHE A 6 5.49 4.25 -0.89
C PHE A 6 5.63 4.92 0.47
N SER A 7 4.48 5.13 1.10
CA SER A 7 4.33 5.54 2.50
C SER A 7 3.26 4.67 3.14
N ILE A 8 3.59 3.98 4.23
CA ILE A 8 2.69 3.08 4.95
C ILE A 8 2.64 3.43 6.43
N GLY A 9 1.46 3.35 7.01
CA GLY A 9 1.27 3.30 8.45
C GLY A 9 -0.04 3.95 8.89
N SER A 10 -0.20 4.03 10.19
CA SER A 10 -1.34 4.66 10.85
C SER A 10 -1.19 6.19 10.89
N SER A 11 -2.23 6.91 11.32
CA SER A 11 -2.25 8.38 11.36
C SER A 11 -1.06 9.01 12.11
N ASP A 12 -0.53 8.31 13.12
CA ASP A 12 0.52 8.82 14.01
C ASP A 12 1.94 8.40 13.60
N VAL A 13 2.11 7.27 12.91
CA VAL A 13 3.42 6.72 12.53
C VAL A 13 3.38 6.29 11.07
N ARG A 14 4.09 7.04 10.22
CA ARG A 14 4.17 6.78 8.78
C ARG A 14 5.60 6.50 8.35
N ARG A 15 5.83 5.28 7.84
CA ARG A 15 7.11 4.84 7.27
C ARG A 15 7.11 5.10 5.77
N LYS A 16 8.24 5.58 5.24
CA LYS A 16 8.43 5.81 3.80
C LYS A 16 9.49 4.86 3.26
N GLY A 17 9.30 4.40 2.04
CA GLY A 17 10.23 3.50 1.38
C GLY A 17 10.08 3.54 -0.13
N ALA A 18 10.89 2.74 -0.80
CA ALA A 18 10.72 2.45 -2.21
C ALA A 18 10.99 0.98 -2.47
N VAL A 19 10.24 0.39 -3.40
CA VAL A 19 10.41 -0.99 -3.85
C VAL A 19 10.57 -1.02 -5.36
N GLU A 20 11.47 -1.88 -5.83
CA GLU A 20 11.60 -2.19 -7.25
C GLU A 20 10.88 -3.52 -7.50
N SER A 21 9.94 -3.54 -8.44
CA SER A 21 9.17 -4.74 -8.76
C SER A 21 8.74 -4.71 -10.21
N ASP A 22 8.55 -5.89 -10.81
CA ASP A 22 8.10 -6.01 -12.20
C ASP A 22 6.63 -5.65 -12.37
N SER A 23 5.81 -5.88 -11.33
CA SER A 23 4.37 -5.59 -11.33
C SER A 23 3.95 -4.77 -10.12
N PHE A 24 2.85 -4.01 -10.28
CA PHE A 24 2.25 -3.27 -9.18
C PHE A 24 1.72 -4.19 -8.07
N LYS A 25 1.15 -5.35 -8.42
CA LYS A 25 0.71 -6.37 -7.46
C LYS A 25 1.89 -6.88 -6.61
N ASP A 26 2.99 -7.27 -7.27
CA ASP A 26 4.20 -7.74 -6.57
C ASP A 26 4.78 -6.67 -5.65
N ALA A 27 4.72 -5.40 -6.05
CA ALA A 27 5.13 -4.29 -5.21
C ALA A 27 4.27 -4.19 -3.93
N LEU A 28 2.95 -4.33 -4.04
CA LEU A 28 2.03 -4.32 -2.89
C LEU A 28 2.31 -5.47 -1.92
N ASP A 29 2.50 -6.68 -2.44
CA ASP A 29 2.79 -7.87 -1.63
C ASP A 29 4.15 -7.73 -0.94
N THR A 30 5.15 -7.22 -1.65
CA THR A 30 6.50 -6.95 -1.09
C THR A 30 6.46 -5.89 0.01
N ILE A 31 5.67 -4.82 -0.17
CA ILE A 31 5.51 -3.77 0.83
C ILE A 31 4.83 -4.31 2.10
N ALA A 32 3.81 -5.16 1.97
CA ALA A 32 3.14 -5.76 3.12
C ALA A 32 4.14 -6.53 4.01
N VAL A 33 5.04 -7.30 3.39
CA VAL A 33 6.05 -8.08 4.09
C VAL A 33 7.16 -7.17 4.67
N GLN A 34 7.75 -6.28 3.87
CA GLN A 34 8.85 -5.42 4.33
C GLN A 34 8.44 -4.44 5.43
N ALA A 35 7.21 -3.96 5.36
CA ALA A 35 6.68 -3.03 6.34
C ALA A 35 5.97 -3.73 7.50
N ASP A 36 5.80 -5.06 7.52
CA ASP A 36 5.00 -5.71 8.57
C ASP A 36 3.63 -5.02 8.71
N ALA A 37 2.89 -4.98 7.60
CA ALA A 37 1.65 -4.20 7.48
C ALA A 37 0.56 -4.77 8.40
N GLU A 38 -0.09 -3.90 9.17
CA GLU A 38 -1.15 -4.30 10.10
C GLU A 38 -2.53 -3.90 9.58
N THR A 39 -3.57 -4.62 10.00
CA THR A 39 -4.95 -4.27 9.63
C THR A 39 -5.29 -2.86 10.13
N GLY A 40 -5.75 -2.02 9.22
CA GLY A 40 -6.01 -0.60 9.45
C GLY A 40 -4.96 0.32 8.84
N ASP A 41 -3.77 -0.18 8.51
CA ASP A 41 -2.70 0.63 7.91
C ASP A 41 -3.12 1.21 6.57
N LEU A 42 -2.70 2.46 6.34
CA LEU A 42 -2.90 3.16 5.08
C LEU A 42 -1.61 3.16 4.29
N LEU A 43 -1.70 2.66 3.06
CA LEU A 43 -0.63 2.65 2.09
C LEU A 43 -0.91 3.69 1.01
N GLU A 44 0.04 4.61 0.81
CA GLU A 44 0.10 5.47 -0.37
C GLU A 44 1.28 5.01 -1.22
N ILE A 45 1.03 4.58 -2.45
CA ILE A 45 2.06 4.06 -3.36
C ILE A 45 1.91 4.71 -4.72
N GLY A 46 3.04 5.10 -5.33
CA GLY A 46 3.04 5.71 -6.64
C GLY A 46 4.41 5.71 -7.28
N VAL A 47 4.47 6.29 -8.47
CA VAL A 47 5.73 6.58 -9.16
C VAL A 47 5.91 8.09 -9.21
N ARG A 48 7.16 8.55 -9.17
CA ARG A 48 7.48 9.97 -9.20
C ARG A 48 6.83 10.66 -10.41
N GLY A 49 6.12 11.75 -10.15
CA GLY A 49 5.42 12.53 -11.18
C GLY A 49 3.96 12.16 -11.42
N PHE A 50 3.44 11.14 -10.73
CA PHE A 50 2.03 10.75 -10.79
C PHE A 50 1.38 10.78 -9.40
N PRO A 51 0.06 11.04 -9.29
CA PRO A 51 -0.66 10.96 -8.02
C PRO A 51 -0.54 9.56 -7.42
N PRO A 52 -0.18 9.42 -6.13
CA PRO A 52 -0.10 8.11 -5.48
C PRO A 52 -1.50 7.52 -5.29
N ALA A 53 -1.62 6.23 -5.56
CA ALA A 53 -2.80 5.45 -5.24
C ALA A 53 -2.83 5.14 -3.73
N LYS A 54 -4.03 5.08 -3.15
CA LYS A 54 -4.24 4.86 -1.72
C LYS A 54 -4.93 3.53 -1.48
N PHE A 55 -4.40 2.76 -0.54
CA PHE A 55 -4.91 1.48 -0.12
C PHE A 55 -5.00 1.44 1.40
N GLN A 56 -5.90 0.60 1.90
CA GLN A 56 -5.97 0.23 3.30
C GLN A 56 -5.74 -1.27 3.41
N TYR A 57 -4.93 -1.68 4.38
CA TYR A 57 -4.76 -3.09 4.69
C TYR A 57 -5.95 -3.54 5.55
N VAL A 58 -6.76 -4.47 5.04
CA VAL A 58 -7.99 -4.90 5.69
C VAL A 58 -8.04 -6.42 5.77
N PHE A 59 -8.62 -6.95 6.85
CA PHE A 59 -8.97 -8.36 6.89
C PHE A 59 -10.18 -8.61 5.97
N SER A 60 -10.00 -9.43 4.94
CA SER A 60 -11.08 -9.84 4.04
C SER A 60 -11.70 -11.13 4.56
N LEU A 61 -12.99 -11.08 4.89
CA LEU A 61 -13.75 -12.27 5.28
C LEU A 61 -13.90 -13.26 4.11
N ASP A 62 -13.99 -12.75 2.88
CA ASP A 62 -14.15 -13.58 1.67
C ASP A 62 -12.88 -14.38 1.35
N GLU A 63 -11.71 -13.81 1.58
CA GLU A 63 -10.42 -14.46 1.32
C GLU A 63 -9.81 -15.10 2.56
N GLY A 64 -10.41 -14.88 3.74
CA GLY A 64 -9.91 -15.36 5.04
C GLY A 64 -8.53 -14.83 5.42
N THR A 65 -8.07 -13.74 4.78
CA THR A 65 -6.71 -13.19 4.93
C THR A 65 -6.70 -11.67 4.82
N GLN A 66 -5.58 -11.06 5.15
CA GLN A 66 -5.36 -9.62 5.02
C GLN A 66 -5.00 -9.26 3.58
N VAL A 67 -5.68 -8.24 3.04
CA VAL A 67 -5.52 -7.80 1.65
C VAL A 67 -5.48 -6.28 1.57
N TRP A 68 -4.80 -5.77 0.55
CA TRP A 68 -4.87 -4.35 0.18
C TRP A 68 -6.20 -4.05 -0.51
N ARG A 69 -7.01 -3.19 0.08
CA ARG A 69 -8.23 -2.66 -0.54
C ARG A 69 -8.01 -1.21 -0.94
N ALA A 70 -8.45 -0.81 -2.13
CA ALA A 70 -8.42 0.59 -2.54
C ALA A 70 -9.16 1.44 -1.50
N ALA A 71 -8.47 2.40 -0.91
CA ALA A 71 -9.07 3.36 -0.02
C ALA A 71 -9.81 4.37 -0.92
N TYR A 72 -11.12 4.19 -1.07
CA TYR A 72 -11.94 5.07 -1.90
C TYR A 72 -11.68 6.53 -1.51
N GLN A 73 -11.06 7.29 -2.42
CA GLN A 73 -11.18 8.73 -2.39
C GLN A 73 -12.62 9.02 -2.83
N ARG A 74 -13.48 9.46 -1.91
CA ARG A 74 -14.58 10.34 -2.32
C ARG A 74 -13.88 11.53 -2.97
N ALA A 75 -13.88 11.57 -4.30
CA ALA A 75 -13.57 12.79 -5.02
C ALA A 75 -14.49 13.87 -4.42
N ALA A 76 -13.89 15.00 -4.06
CA ALA A 76 -14.54 16.14 -3.44
C ALA A 76 -15.72 16.64 -4.29
#